data_AF-A0A8S0Z9V1-F1
#
_entry.id   AF-A0A8S0Z9V1-F1
#
_cell.length_a   1.000
_cell.length_b   1.000
_cell.length_c   1.000
_cell.angle_alpha   90.00
_cell.angle_beta   90.00
_cell.angle_gamma   90.00
#
_symmetry.space_group_name_H-M   'P 1'
#
loop_
_entity.id
_entity.type
_entity.pdbx_description
1 polymer ?
#
loop_
_entity_poly.entity_id
_entity_poly.type
_entity_poly.pdbx_seq_one_letter_code
_entity_poly.pdbx_strand_id
1 'polypeptide(L)'
;VNPISTDNQRFTFDHPELVPFAGNVPDVNQFDAQFFKVNFRQACIMDAMSRKILEQAYQAIYDAGLNPEELSGTNVGVFVGACFSESEKSCLYDNHVVTGFGIAG
;
A
#
# COMPACT_ATOMS: atom_id res chain seq x y z
N VAL A 1 2.79 -11.29 -15.97
CA VAL A 1 3.68 -11.90 -14.96
C VAL A 1 2.82 -12.78 -14.08
N ASN A 2 3.21 -14.04 -13.84
CA ASN A 2 2.46 -14.91 -12.92
C ASN A 2 2.68 -14.41 -11.48
N PRO A 3 1.66 -13.91 -10.77
CA PRO A 3 1.83 -13.38 -9.42
C PRO A 3 2.10 -14.50 -8.40
N ILE A 4 1.79 -15.76 -8.73
CA ILE A 4 2.03 -16.92 -7.87
C ILE A 4 3.36 -17.53 -8.27
N SER A 5 4.40 -17.29 -7.45
CA SER A 5 5.75 -17.80 -7.72
C SER A 5 6.49 -18.11 -6.41
N THR A 6 7.46 -19.01 -6.51
CA THR A 6 8.44 -19.35 -5.47
C THR A 6 9.67 -18.44 -5.48
N ASP A 7 9.90 -17.67 -6.55
CA ASP A 7 11.17 -16.96 -6.79
C ASP A 7 11.36 -15.69 -5.95
N ASN A 8 10.29 -15.17 -5.33
CA ASN A 8 10.32 -13.92 -4.57
C ASN A 8 9.55 -14.04 -3.24
N GLN A 9 9.86 -15.09 -2.47
CA GLN A 9 9.19 -15.34 -1.19
C GLN A 9 9.36 -14.16 -0.22
N ARG A 10 8.26 -13.75 0.43
CA ARG A 10 8.27 -12.68 1.45
C ARG A 10 9.04 -13.07 2.71
N PHE A 11 9.16 -14.36 2.98
CA PHE A 11 9.84 -14.92 4.14
C PHE A 11 10.55 -16.21 3.72
N THR A 12 11.71 -16.48 4.32
CA THR A 12 12.53 -17.67 4.05
C THR A 12 12.27 -18.80 5.06
N PHE A 13 11.17 -18.72 5.83
CA PHE A 13 10.88 -19.66 6.90
C PHE A 13 10.32 -20.97 6.34
N ASP A 14 11.08 -22.04 6.53
CA ASP A 14 10.76 -23.38 6.02
C ASP A 14 10.05 -24.18 7.13
N HIS A 15 8.72 -24.15 7.14
CA HIS A 15 7.89 -24.90 8.08
C HIS A 15 7.02 -25.91 7.31
N PRO A 16 6.92 -27.16 7.77
CA PRO A 16 6.20 -28.22 7.04
C PRO A 16 4.71 -27.94 6.81
N GLU A 17 4.12 -27.00 7.56
CA GLU A 17 2.70 -26.60 7.42
C GLU A 17 2.49 -25.38 6.49
N LEU A 18 3.56 -24.71 6.07
CA LEU A 18 3.46 -23.54 5.19
C LEU A 18 3.47 -23.96 3.73
N VAL A 19 2.55 -23.40 2.94
CA VAL A 19 2.55 -23.60 1.50
C VAL A 19 3.67 -22.77 0.85
N PRO A 20 4.46 -23.34 -0.09
CA PRO A 20 5.59 -22.63 -0.69
C PRO A 20 5.18 -21.60 -1.74
N PHE A 21 3.90 -21.61 -2.15
CA PHE A 21 3.35 -20.70 -3.16
C PHE A 21 2.64 -19.52 -2.51
N ALA A 22 3.03 -18.31 -2.88
CA ALA A 22 2.38 -17.09 -2.45
C ALA A 22 2.15 -16.14 -3.63
N GLY A 23 1.05 -15.39 -3.59
CA GLY A 23 0.76 -14.30 -4.50
C GLY A 23 1.53 -13.05 -4.10
N ASN A 24 2.46 -12.60 -4.93
CA ASN A 24 3.24 -11.40 -4.67
C ASN A 24 2.80 -10.24 -5.54
N VAL A 25 2.70 -9.08 -4.90
CA VAL A 25 2.45 -7.82 -5.59
C VAL A 25 3.81 -7.28 -6.03
N PRO A 26 3.99 -6.93 -7.32
CA PRO A 26 5.24 -6.31 -7.78
C PRO A 26 5.37 -4.89 -7.22
N ASP A 27 6.59 -4.41 -7.09
CA ASP A 27 6.90 -2.99 -6.85
C ASP A 27 6.21 -2.36 -5.63
N VAL A 28 5.98 -3.16 -4.58
CA VAL A 28 5.38 -2.72 -3.30
C VAL A 28 6.18 -1.59 -2.64
N ASN A 29 7.48 -1.50 -2.93
CA ASN A 29 8.34 -0.46 -2.39
C ASN A 29 8.28 0.86 -3.18
N GLN A 30 7.73 0.85 -4.39
CA GLN A 30 7.67 2.03 -5.27
C GLN A 30 6.45 2.89 -4.94
N PHE A 31 6.66 4.20 -4.83
CA PHE A 31 5.62 5.20 -4.63
C PHE A 31 6.05 6.58 -5.12
N ASP A 32 5.21 7.26 -5.92
CA ASP A 32 5.47 8.63 -6.37
C ASP A 32 5.08 9.67 -5.30
N ALA A 33 5.97 9.85 -4.32
CA ALA A 33 5.74 10.78 -3.21
C ALA A 33 5.58 12.25 -3.65
N GLN A 34 6.29 12.67 -4.70
CA GLN A 34 6.25 14.04 -5.19
C GLN A 34 4.89 14.36 -5.82
N PHE A 35 4.35 13.43 -6.59
CA PHE A 35 3.02 13.55 -7.19
C PHE A 35 1.93 13.75 -6.13
N PHE A 36 1.95 12.94 -5.06
CA PHE A 36 0.99 13.04 -3.95
C PHE A 36 1.33 14.12 -2.92
N LYS A 37 2.35 14.95 -3.16
CA LYS A 37 2.81 16.02 -2.24
C LYS A 37 3.15 15.51 -0.83
N VAL A 38 3.66 14.27 -0.74
CA VAL A 38 4.13 13.65 0.50
C VAL A 38 5.62 13.91 0.64
N ASN A 39 6.08 14.33 1.82
CA ASN A 39 7.51 14.47 2.09
C ASN A 39 8.21 13.10 2.00
N PHE A 40 9.37 13.02 1.35
CA PHE A 40 10.14 11.78 1.19
C PHE A 40 10.32 11.00 2.50
N ARG A 41 10.65 11.71 3.60
CA ARG A 41 10.80 11.08 4.92
C ARG A 41 9.50 10.43 5.43
N GLN A 42 8.36 11.04 5.12
CA GLN A 42 7.05 10.50 5.46
C GLN A 42 6.68 9.33 4.54
N ALA A 43 6.96 9.43 3.25
CA ALA A 43 6.73 8.35 2.30
C ALA A 43 7.50 7.06 2.66
N CYS A 44 8.71 7.18 3.21
CA CYS A 44 9.50 6.03 3.65
C CYS A 44 8.87 5.25 4.83
N ILE A 45 8.09 5.94 5.67
CA ILE A 45 7.45 5.34 6.86
C ILE A 45 5.97 5.06 6.66
N MET A 46 5.41 5.41 5.49
CA MET A 46 4.03 5.09 5.16
C MET A 46 3.87 3.60 4.87
N ASP A 47 2.77 3.04 5.35
CA ASP A 47 2.35 1.68 5.01
C ASP A 47 2.31 1.50 3.48
N ALA A 48 2.85 0.37 3.01
CA ALA A 48 2.90 0.05 1.61
C ALA A 48 1.49 -0.14 1.01
N MET A 49 0.52 -0.61 1.82
CA MET A 49 -0.87 -0.70 1.39
C MET A 49 -1.44 0.69 1.11
N SER A 50 -1.29 1.64 2.05
CA SER A 50 -1.73 3.03 1.87
C SER A 50 -1.14 3.68 0.62
N ARG A 51 0.16 3.48 0.38
CA ARG A 51 0.86 4.01 -0.81
C ARG A 51 0.26 3.48 -2.11
N LYS A 52 0.00 2.17 -2.19
CA LYS A 52 -0.60 1.55 -3.39
C LYS A 52 -2.05 1.96 -3.59
N ILE A 53 -2.83 2.10 -2.53
CA ILE A 53 -4.22 2.55 -2.63
C ILE A 53 -4.29 3.95 -3.26
N LEU A 54 -3.39 4.87 -2.90
CA LEU A 54 -3.35 6.21 -3.50
C LEU A 54 -3.10 6.16 -5.01
N GLU A 55 -2.13 5.36 -5.45
CA GLU A 55 -1.83 5.17 -6.87
C GLU A 55 -2.99 4.54 -7.63
N GLN A 56 -3.57 3.47 -7.08
CA GLN A 56 -4.67 2.74 -7.72
C GLN A 56 -5.96 3.54 -7.76
N ALA A 57 -6.28 4.30 -6.70
CA ALA A 57 -7.43 5.19 -6.71
C ALA A 57 -7.30 6.28 -7.79
N TYR A 58 -6.10 6.87 -7.92
CA TYR A 58 -5.84 7.84 -8.97
C TYR A 58 -5.98 7.23 -10.37
N GLN A 59 -5.37 6.06 -10.61
CA GLN A 59 -5.49 5.34 -11.89
C GLN A 59 -6.95 4.98 -12.22
N ALA A 60 -7.73 4.54 -11.23
CA ALA A 60 -9.13 4.18 -11.43
C ALA A 60 -10.00 5.38 -11.83
N ILE A 61 -9.72 6.56 -11.29
CA ILE A 61 -10.41 7.80 -11.70
C ILE A 61 -10.12 8.12 -13.18
N TYR A 62 -8.86 8.01 -13.61
CA TYR A 62 -8.50 8.22 -15.01
C TYR A 62 -9.05 7.15 -15.95
N ASP A 63 -9.06 5.89 -15.51
CA ASP A 63 -9.63 4.78 -16.27
C ASP A 63 -11.13 4.99 -16.52
N ALA A 64 -11.84 5.58 -15.55
CA ALA A 64 -13.23 6.01 -15.70
C ALA A 64 -13.41 7.23 -16.65
N GLY A 65 -12.32 7.81 -17.16
CA GLY A 65 -12.34 8.99 -18.01
C GLY A 65 -12.66 10.29 -17.28
N LEU A 66 -12.54 10.31 -15.94
CA LEU A 66 -12.82 11.47 -15.11
C LEU A 66 -11.52 12.24 -14.79
N ASN A 67 -11.64 13.55 -14.65
CA ASN A 67 -10.54 14.37 -14.14
C ASN A 67 -10.63 14.43 -12.60
N PRO A 68 -9.59 14.01 -11.85
CA PRO A 68 -9.59 14.08 -10.38
C PRO A 68 -9.83 15.49 -9.85
N GLU A 69 -9.42 16.53 -10.58
CA GLU A 69 -9.64 17.92 -10.16
C GLU A 69 -11.13 18.29 -10.14
N GLU A 70 -11.95 17.68 -10.98
CA GLU A 70 -13.40 17.92 -11.03
C GLU A 70 -14.14 17.26 -9.85
N LEU A 71 -13.56 16.19 -9.31
CA LEU A 71 -14.07 15.52 -8.10
C LEU A 71 -13.70 16.29 -6.83
N SER A 72 -12.66 17.13 -6.89
CA SER A 72 -12.17 17.88 -5.73
C SER A 72 -13.23 18.87 -5.22
N GLY A 73 -13.55 18.79 -3.93
CA GLY A 73 -14.58 19.65 -3.31
C GLY A 73 -16.02 19.21 -3.55
N THR A 74 -16.25 18.11 -4.26
CA THR A 74 -17.58 17.50 -4.42
C THR A 74 -17.87 16.46 -3.34
N ASN A 75 -19.13 16.04 -3.21
CA ASN A 75 -19.54 15.08 -2.19
C ASN A 75 -19.26 13.62 -2.63
N VAL A 76 -17.98 13.26 -2.70
CA VAL A 76 -17.52 11.90 -3.04
C VAL A 76 -17.16 11.14 -1.77
N GLY A 77 -17.80 9.98 -1.58
CA GLY A 77 -17.47 9.06 -0.50
C GLY A 77 -16.33 8.13 -0.88
N VAL A 78 -15.43 7.84 0.07
CA VAL A 78 -14.33 6.88 -0.08
C VAL A 78 -14.51 5.77 0.95
N PHE A 79 -14.54 4.51 0.50
CA PHE A 79 -14.66 3.34 1.36
C PHE A 79 -13.48 2.40 1.08
N VAL A 80 -12.74 2.03 2.11
CA VAL A 80 -11.57 1.15 2.02
C VAL A 80 -11.78 -0.05 2.93
N GLY A 81 -11.76 -1.26 2.35
CA GLY A 81 -11.74 -2.50 3.12
C GLY A 81 -10.31 -2.90 3.45
N ALA A 82 -9.95 -2.90 4.73
CA ALA A 82 -8.65 -3.36 5.22
C ALA A 82 -8.84 -4.34 6.39
N CYS A 83 -8.02 -5.38 6.45
CA CYS A 83 -8.10 -6.40 7.50
C CYS A 83 -6.87 -6.43 8.40
N PHE A 84 -5.69 -6.03 7.90
CA PHE A 84 -4.44 -6.11 8.64
C PHE A 84 -3.49 -4.98 8.26
N SER A 85 -2.95 -4.28 9.25
CA SER A 85 -1.83 -3.35 9.09
C SER A 85 -0.56 -3.91 9.74
N GLU A 86 0.07 -4.87 9.07
CA GLU A 86 1.32 -5.47 9.58
C GLU A 86 2.47 -4.46 9.66
N SER A 87 2.50 -3.47 8.78
CA SER A 87 3.49 -2.38 8.84
C SER A 87 3.35 -1.52 10.10
N GLU A 88 2.12 -1.25 10.55
CA GLU A 88 1.87 -0.56 11.82
C GLU A 88 2.33 -1.41 13.03
N LYS A 89 2.12 -2.72 12.98
CA LYS A 89 2.62 -3.63 14.03
C LYS A 89 4.15 -3.64 14.06
N SER A 90 4.81 -3.74 12.91
CA SER A 90 6.27 -3.74 12.82
C SER A 90 6.88 -2.46 13.38
N CYS A 91 6.33 -1.27 13.07
CA CYS A 91 6.87 -0.02 13.61
C CYS A 91 6.55 0.20 15.09
N LEU A 92 5.42 -0.34 15.60
CA LEU A 92 5.11 -0.34 17.03
C LEU A 92 6.14 -1.16 17.83
N TYR A 93 6.61 -2.30 17.29
CA TYR A 93 7.66 -3.10 17.93
C TYR A 93 9.05 -2.46 17.79
N ASP A 94 9.29 -1.68 16.75
CA ASP A 94 10.60 -1.08 16.42
C ASP A 94 10.77 0.38 16.93
N ASN A 95 9.82 0.91 17.71
CA ASN A 95 9.82 2.30 18.24
C ASN A 95 10.01 3.41 17.18
N HIS A 96 9.66 3.15 15.92
CA HIS A 96 9.68 4.17 14.88
C HIS A 96 8.36 4.96 14.89
N VAL A 97 8.44 6.28 15.08
CA VAL A 97 7.28 7.19 15.05
C VAL A 97 6.72 7.26 13.63
N VAL A 98 5.56 6.65 13.39
CA VAL A 98 4.82 6.83 12.12
C VAL A 98 4.18 8.22 12.13
N THR A 99 4.67 9.09 11.25
CA THR A 99 4.00 10.34 10.88
C THR A 99 3.44 10.19 9.47
N GLY A 100 2.39 9.37 9.34
CA GLY A 100 1.77 9.06 8.05
C GLY A 100 0.39 8.43 8.20
N PHE A 101 -0.37 8.38 7.10
CA PHE A 101 -1.68 7.74 7.02
C PHE A 101 -1.56 6.23 7.27
N GLY A 102 -1.79 5.82 8.52
CA GLY A 102 -2.09 4.45 8.88
C GLY A 102 -3.54 4.13 8.55
N ILE A 103 -3.81 2.92 8.05
CA ILE A 103 -5.18 2.40 7.98
C ILE A 103 -5.45 1.76 9.34
N ALA A 104 -5.77 2.61 10.30
CA ALA A 104 -6.27 2.15 11.59
C ALA A 104 -7.69 1.57 11.35
N GLY A 105 -7.80 0.25 11.45
CA GLY A 105 -9.07 -0.45 11.62
C GLY A 105 -9.57 -0.37 13.05
#